data_AF-A0A2A5S554-F1
#
_entry.id   AF-A0A2A5S554-F1
#
_cell.length_a   1.000
_cell.length_b   1.000
_cell.length_c   1.000
_cell.angle_alpha   90.00
_cell.angle_beta   90.00
_cell.angle_gamma   90.00
#
_symmetry.space_group_name_H-M   'P 1'
#
loop_
_entity.id
_entity.type
_entity.pdbx_description
1 polymer ?
#
loop_
_entity_poly.entity_id
_entity_poly.type
_entity_poly.pdbx_seq_one_letter_code
_entity_poly.pdbx_strand_id
1 'polypeptide(L)'
;MINLRNSGLICIDLDEHKDGQNGIKAFNLIWQEHNQGKPLDTYVEKTPTGAGVHIFFKVPTETFTRPIVSELMDGVEIKTHFTPIYPSKRLDGDYQPFNSDDTLANVADCPSWLLDMIHKPPKRQVASKVGQRTYSAEMWELFNSGASEGRRNIDTNKVLHYWRKIGITPSACMDLLQAFNNKTSPPLDDKELTTIWKSVFKMV
;
A
#
# COMPACT_ATOMS: atom_id res chain seq x y z
N MET A 1 -23.53 -0.73 4.28
CA MET A 1 -22.37 0.00 3.72
C MET A 1 -22.78 1.45 3.49
N ILE A 2 -21.94 2.42 3.86
CA ILE A 2 -22.20 3.85 3.71
C ILE A 2 -21.30 4.46 2.63
N ASN A 3 -21.83 5.39 1.83
CA ASN A 3 -21.01 6.24 0.95
C ASN A 3 -20.47 7.42 1.77
N LEU A 4 -19.19 7.38 2.11
CA LEU A 4 -18.56 8.34 3.02
C LEU A 4 -18.56 9.75 2.41
N ARG A 5 -18.07 9.89 1.17
CA ARG A 5 -18.04 11.18 0.46
C ARG A 5 -19.41 11.83 0.35
N ASN A 6 -20.43 11.10 -0.10
CA ASN A 6 -21.77 11.66 -0.27
C ASN A 6 -22.46 11.98 1.06
N SER A 7 -21.98 11.39 2.17
CA SER A 7 -22.48 11.66 3.51
C SER A 7 -21.70 12.78 4.22
N GLY A 8 -20.68 13.37 3.58
CA GLY A 8 -19.80 14.35 4.23
C GLY A 8 -18.97 13.74 5.36
N LEU A 9 -18.53 12.49 5.20
CA LEU A 9 -17.82 11.73 6.21
C LEU A 9 -16.47 11.22 5.70
N ILE A 10 -15.54 11.02 6.64
CA ILE A 10 -14.41 10.12 6.49
C ILE A 10 -14.48 9.02 7.53
N CYS A 11 -13.84 7.89 7.24
CA CYS A 11 -13.64 6.79 8.18
C CYS A 11 -12.14 6.59 8.37
N ILE A 12 -11.70 6.54 9.62
CA ILE A 12 -10.38 6.10 10.01
C ILE A 12 -10.53 4.65 10.46
N ASP A 13 -10.00 3.75 9.65
CA ASP A 13 -10.00 2.32 9.91
C ASP A 13 -8.68 1.95 10.60
N LEU A 14 -8.82 1.43 11.83
CA LEU A 14 -7.72 1.08 12.70
C LEU A 14 -7.71 -0.42 12.87
N ASP A 15 -6.74 -1.09 12.25
CA ASP A 15 -6.59 -2.54 12.36
C ASP A 15 -5.43 -2.91 13.30
N GLU A 16 -5.63 -3.99 14.06
CA GLU A 16 -4.55 -4.68 14.75
C GLU A 16 -4.10 -5.89 13.92
N HIS A 17 -2.89 -5.82 13.37
CA HIS A 17 -2.28 -6.91 12.61
C HIS A 17 -1.37 -7.76 13.50
N LYS A 18 -1.37 -9.07 13.26
CA LYS A 18 -0.55 -10.05 14.00
C LYS A 18 0.95 -9.81 13.90
N ASP A 19 1.40 -9.05 12.90
CA ASP A 19 2.80 -8.72 12.65
C ASP A 19 3.33 -7.56 13.53
N GLY A 20 2.56 -7.13 14.52
CA GLY A 20 2.94 -6.12 15.50
C GLY A 20 2.53 -4.68 15.15
N GLN A 21 1.85 -4.47 14.01
CA GLN A 21 1.23 -3.19 13.68
C GLN A 21 -0.09 -3.07 14.43
N ASN A 22 -0.24 -1.99 15.21
CA ASN A 22 -1.45 -1.72 15.98
C ASN A 22 -1.92 -0.29 15.70
N GLY A 23 -2.86 -0.18 14.76
CA GLY A 23 -3.43 1.09 14.34
C GLY A 23 -4.10 1.86 15.48
N ILE A 24 -4.72 1.15 16.42
CA ILE A 24 -5.37 1.74 17.59
C ILE A 24 -4.36 2.47 18.45
N LYS A 25 -3.22 1.83 18.76
CA LYS A 25 -2.13 2.42 19.54
C LYS A 25 -1.49 3.60 18.80
N ALA A 26 -1.24 3.43 17.50
CA ALA A 26 -0.66 4.48 16.66
C ALA A 26 -1.55 5.73 16.60
N PHE A 27 -2.85 5.54 16.34
CA PHE A 27 -3.83 6.63 16.31
C PHE A 27 -4.00 7.31 17.68
N ASN A 28 -4.01 6.54 18.77
CA ASN A 28 -4.13 7.11 20.11
C ASN A 28 -2.93 8.02 20.44
N LEU A 29 -1.72 7.65 20.07
CA LEU A 29 -0.53 8.50 20.26
C LEU A 29 -0.66 9.85 19.57
N ILE A 30 -1.01 9.86 18.27
CA ILE A 30 -1.18 11.12 17.52
C ILE A 30 -2.38 11.93 18.05
N TRP A 31 -3.45 11.27 18.48
CA TRP A 31 -4.60 11.94 19.06
C TRP A 31 -4.23 12.67 20.36
N GLN A 32 -3.49 12.00 21.24
CA GLN A 32 -3.02 12.57 22.52
C GLN A 32 -2.09 13.76 22.29
N GLU A 33 -1.17 13.64 21.32
CA GLU A 33 -0.23 14.71 20.95
C GLU A 33 -0.97 15.96 20.44
N HIS A 34 -1.91 15.80 19.52
CA HIS A 34 -2.59 16.92 18.88
C HIS A 34 -3.78 17.49 19.67
N ASN A 35 -4.41 16.69 20.55
CA ASN A 35 -5.59 17.12 21.32
C ASN A 35 -5.31 17.31 22.82
N GLN A 36 -4.04 17.38 23.22
CA GLN A 36 -3.62 17.65 24.61
C GLN A 36 -4.25 16.67 25.62
N GLY A 37 -4.40 15.42 25.20
CA GLY A 37 -5.00 14.35 25.99
C GLY A 37 -6.51 14.43 26.23
N LYS A 38 -7.24 15.28 25.52
CA LYS A 38 -8.71 15.22 25.50
C LYS A 38 -9.18 13.86 24.96
N PRO A 39 -10.24 13.28 25.56
CA PRO A 39 -10.81 12.04 25.04
C PRO A 39 -11.33 12.24 23.62
N LEU A 40 -11.32 11.16 22.84
CA LEU A 40 -11.95 11.14 21.53
C LEU A 40 -13.48 11.18 21.72
N ASP A 41 -14.11 12.22 21.20
CA ASP A 41 -15.55 12.47 21.31
C ASP A 41 -16.16 12.56 19.90
N THR A 42 -16.37 11.40 19.29
CA THR A 42 -17.02 11.22 17.99
C THR A 42 -17.59 9.80 17.92
N TYR A 43 -18.39 9.49 16.91
CA TYR A 43 -18.89 8.13 16.70
C TYR A 43 -17.75 7.14 16.39
N VAL A 44 -17.69 6.07 17.19
CA VAL A 44 -16.70 4.99 17.09
C VAL A 44 -17.41 3.63 17.16
N GLU A 45 -17.00 2.69 16.32
CA GLU A 45 -17.52 1.32 16.32
C GLU A 45 -16.41 0.28 16.22
N LYS A 46 -16.64 -0.90 16.79
CA LYS A 46 -15.79 -2.08 16.63
C LYS A 46 -16.07 -2.73 15.29
N THR A 47 -15.02 -3.24 14.65
CA THR A 47 -15.15 -4.09 13.47
C THR A 47 -15.56 -5.52 13.88
N PRO A 48 -16.16 -6.32 12.97
CA PRO A 48 -16.70 -7.65 13.26
C PRO A 48 -15.79 -8.61 14.03
N THR A 49 -14.49 -8.56 13.76
CA THR A 49 -13.50 -9.46 14.38
C THR A 49 -13.10 -9.01 15.79
N GLY A 50 -13.53 -7.82 16.22
CA GLY A 50 -13.20 -7.20 17.51
C GLY A 50 -11.77 -6.67 17.63
N ALA A 51 -10.92 -6.90 16.63
CA ALA A 51 -9.51 -6.50 16.60
C ALA A 51 -9.27 -5.14 15.92
N GLY A 52 -10.32 -4.52 15.35
CA GLY A 52 -10.23 -3.22 14.71
C GLY A 52 -11.34 -2.28 15.14
N VAL A 53 -11.15 -1.01 14.81
CA VAL A 53 -12.06 0.09 15.17
C VAL A 53 -12.22 1.03 13.98
N HIS A 54 -13.46 1.40 13.68
CA HIS A 54 -13.75 2.53 12.79
C HIS A 54 -14.04 3.78 13.62
N ILE A 55 -13.37 4.88 13.28
CA ILE A 55 -13.64 6.22 13.83
C ILE A 55 -14.15 7.10 12.69
N PHE A 56 -15.26 7.80 12.91
CA PHE A 56 -15.84 8.65 11.89
C PHE A 56 -15.67 10.14 12.22
N PHE A 57 -15.50 10.96 11.19
CA PHE A 57 -15.50 12.43 11.31
C PHE A 57 -16.26 13.07 10.14
N LYS A 58 -16.89 14.22 10.40
CA LYS A 58 -17.51 15.07 9.38
C LYS A 58 -16.43 15.84 8.63
N VAL A 59 -16.60 15.92 7.32
CA VAL A 59 -15.80 16.75 6.42
C VAL A 59 -16.71 17.43 5.40
N PRO A 60 -16.39 18.63 4.92
CA PRO A 60 -17.08 19.21 3.78
C PRO A 60 -17.05 18.26 2.58
N THR A 61 -18.17 18.11 1.87
CA THR A 61 -18.32 17.14 0.75
C THR A 61 -17.31 17.39 -0.39
N GLU A 62 -16.88 18.63 -0.54
CA GLU A 62 -15.91 19.12 -1.51
C GLU A 62 -14.44 18.92 -1.09
N THR A 63 -14.17 18.47 0.14
CA THR A 63 -12.81 18.28 0.67
C THR A 63 -11.97 17.36 -0.23
N PHE A 64 -12.60 16.31 -0.78
CA PHE A 64 -11.91 15.33 -1.62
C PHE A 64 -12.51 15.27 -3.03
N THR A 65 -11.69 15.62 -4.02
CA THR A 65 -12.04 15.58 -5.44
C THR A 65 -12.13 14.16 -5.99
N ARG A 66 -11.45 13.21 -5.34
CA ARG A 66 -11.48 11.77 -5.66
C ARG A 66 -11.55 10.95 -4.38
N PRO A 67 -12.09 9.71 -4.43
CA PRO A 67 -12.01 8.82 -3.28
C PRO A 67 -10.56 8.49 -2.94
N ILE A 68 -10.27 8.41 -1.65
CA ILE A 68 -8.95 8.11 -1.08
C ILE A 68 -9.11 6.88 -0.20
N VAL A 69 -8.18 5.94 -0.39
CA VAL A 69 -7.85 4.86 0.53
C VAL A 69 -6.36 4.96 0.71
N SER A 70 -5.92 5.43 1.88
CA SER A 70 -4.51 5.69 2.13
C SER A 70 -4.14 5.44 3.58
N GLU A 71 -3.07 4.71 3.78
CA GLU A 71 -2.50 4.47 5.09
C GLU A 71 -1.61 5.65 5.52
N LEU A 72 -2.06 6.40 6.52
CA LEU A 72 -1.36 7.56 7.10
C LEU A 72 -0.07 7.12 7.82
N MET A 73 -0.17 6.01 8.53
CA MET A 73 0.90 5.33 9.26
C MET A 73 0.50 3.88 9.47
N ASP A 74 1.44 3.02 9.84
CA ASP A 74 1.24 1.58 9.97
C ASP A 74 -0.03 1.24 10.77
N GLY A 75 -1.00 0.61 10.10
CA GLY A 75 -2.29 0.21 10.67
C GLY A 75 -3.35 1.31 10.81
N VAL A 76 -3.10 2.53 10.33
CA VAL A 76 -4.06 3.65 10.34
C VAL A 76 -4.45 4.01 8.90
N GLU A 77 -5.57 3.48 8.42
CA GLU A 77 -6.07 3.71 7.06
C GLU A 77 -7.20 4.76 7.03
N ILE A 78 -7.11 5.71 6.09
CA ILE A 78 -8.16 6.68 5.83
C ILE A 78 -8.97 6.23 4.63
N LYS A 79 -10.30 6.18 4.80
CA LYS A 79 -11.27 5.86 3.75
C LYS A 79 -12.21 7.04 3.53
N THR A 80 -12.42 7.40 2.27
CA THR A 80 -13.42 8.42 1.87
C THR A 80 -14.44 7.89 0.86
N HIS A 81 -14.34 6.63 0.45
CA HIS A 81 -15.27 6.04 -0.53
C HIS A 81 -16.46 5.35 0.13
N PHE A 82 -16.27 4.08 0.51
CA PHE A 82 -17.28 3.25 1.14
C PHE A 82 -16.66 2.49 2.29
N THR A 83 -17.44 2.30 3.35
CA THR A 83 -17.10 1.35 4.40
C THR A 83 -18.37 0.65 4.88
N PRO A 84 -18.33 -0.64 5.25
CA PRO A 84 -19.37 -1.23 6.06
C PRO A 84 -19.42 -0.52 7.42
N ILE A 85 -20.62 -0.38 7.97
CA ILE A 85 -20.88 0.34 9.22
C ILE A 85 -22.08 -0.29 9.92
N TYR A 86 -22.21 -0.17 11.24
CA TYR A 86 -23.43 -0.54 11.95
C TYR A 86 -24.69 0.07 11.28
N PRO A 87 -25.81 -0.68 11.14
CA PRO A 87 -26.06 -2.05 11.60
C PRO A 87 -25.78 -3.15 10.53
N SER A 88 -24.80 -2.94 9.65
CA SER A 88 -24.42 -3.96 8.65
C SER A 88 -23.94 -5.24 9.33
N LYS A 89 -24.37 -6.39 8.82
CA LYS A 89 -24.00 -7.72 9.34
C LYS A 89 -23.01 -8.44 8.43
N ARG A 90 -22.12 -9.24 9.02
CA ARG A 90 -21.24 -10.15 8.29
C ARG A 90 -21.28 -11.54 8.89
N LEU A 91 -20.78 -12.54 8.16
CA LEU A 91 -20.71 -13.93 8.63
C LEU A 91 -19.76 -14.11 9.82
N ASP A 92 -18.73 -13.27 9.90
CA ASP A 92 -17.67 -13.29 10.90
C ASP A 92 -17.92 -12.35 12.11
N GLY A 93 -19.10 -11.72 12.17
CA GLY A 93 -19.50 -10.82 13.25
C GLY A 93 -20.24 -9.58 12.76
N ASP A 94 -20.68 -8.75 13.70
CA ASP A 94 -21.39 -7.50 13.42
C ASP A 94 -20.52 -6.30 13.81
N TYR A 95 -20.68 -5.19 13.10
CA TYR A 95 -20.15 -3.90 13.57
C TYR A 95 -20.94 -3.47 14.80
N GLN A 96 -20.26 -2.88 15.79
CA GLN A 96 -20.91 -2.50 17.06
C GLN A 96 -20.44 -1.12 17.52
N PRO A 97 -21.35 -0.14 17.67
CA PRO A 97 -21.03 1.13 18.32
C PRO A 97 -20.41 0.90 19.70
N PHE A 98 -19.49 1.75 20.12
CA PHE A 98 -18.92 1.66 21.47
C PHE A 98 -19.96 1.95 22.56
N ASN A 99 -20.87 2.89 22.32
CA ASN A 99 -22.03 3.14 23.16
C ASN A 99 -23.31 2.82 22.39
N SER A 100 -24.27 2.14 23.02
CA SER A 100 -25.50 1.68 22.36
C SER A 100 -26.37 2.80 21.80
N ASP A 101 -26.26 4.00 22.38
CA ASP A 101 -27.06 5.17 22.01
C ASP A 101 -26.34 6.06 20.98
N ASP A 102 -25.09 5.73 20.63
CA ASP A 102 -24.33 6.47 19.63
C ASP A 102 -24.89 6.20 18.23
N THR A 103 -25.07 7.29 17.48
CA THR A 103 -25.51 7.26 16.09
C THR A 103 -24.56 8.09 15.23
N LEU A 104 -24.73 8.02 13.90
CA LEU A 104 -24.01 8.90 12.99
C LEU A 104 -24.30 10.40 13.21
N ALA A 105 -25.35 10.76 13.95
CA ALA A 105 -25.58 12.15 14.34
C ALA A 105 -24.51 12.67 15.32
N ASN A 106 -23.91 11.77 16.10
CA ASN A 106 -22.87 12.05 17.09
C ASN A 106 -21.46 12.21 16.48
N VAL A 107 -21.32 12.06 15.15
CA VAL A 107 -20.03 12.28 14.49
C VAL A 107 -19.60 13.74 14.64
N ALA A 108 -18.41 13.96 15.18
CA ALA A 108 -17.81 15.29 15.33
C ALA A 108 -17.14 15.76 14.04
N ASP A 109 -16.87 17.07 13.95
CA ASP A 109 -16.09 17.63 12.85
C ASP A 109 -14.65 17.11 12.86
N CYS A 110 -14.10 16.84 11.67
CA CYS A 110 -12.72 16.41 11.55
C CYS A 110 -11.78 17.52 12.02
N PRO A 111 -10.89 17.26 12.98
CA PRO A 111 -9.99 18.30 13.45
C PRO A 111 -9.02 18.72 12.35
N SER A 112 -8.69 20.02 12.31
CA SER A 112 -7.86 20.61 11.24
C SER A 112 -6.51 19.91 11.08
N TRP A 113 -5.85 19.53 12.18
CA TRP A 113 -4.57 18.84 12.14
C TRP A 113 -4.65 17.49 11.41
N LEU A 114 -5.77 16.78 11.53
CA LEU A 114 -5.98 15.49 10.88
C LEU A 114 -6.28 15.69 9.39
N LEU A 115 -7.09 16.70 9.04
CA LEU A 115 -7.28 17.10 7.65
C LEU A 115 -5.96 17.50 6.97
N ASP A 116 -5.12 18.27 7.66
CA ASP A 116 -3.80 18.66 7.16
C ASP A 116 -2.91 17.44 6.94
N MET A 117 -2.92 16.48 7.87
CA MET A 117 -2.17 15.23 7.75
C MET A 117 -2.63 14.37 6.56
N ILE A 118 -3.94 14.37 6.26
CA ILE A 118 -4.48 13.66 5.08
C ILE A 118 -4.03 14.33 3.78
N HIS A 119 -4.04 15.68 3.71
CA HIS A 119 -3.63 16.41 2.52
C HIS A 119 -2.11 16.43 2.32
N LYS A 120 -1.35 16.40 3.41
CA LYS A 120 0.11 16.46 3.45
C LYS A 120 0.61 15.29 4.31
N PRO A 121 0.49 14.04 3.83
CA PRO A 121 0.92 12.89 4.60
C PRO A 121 2.40 13.03 4.96
N PRO A 122 2.79 12.67 6.20
CA PRO A 122 4.19 12.72 6.58
C PRO A 122 5.00 11.88 5.59
N LYS A 123 6.19 12.38 5.19
CA LYS A 123 7.09 11.60 4.36
C LYS A 123 7.37 10.31 5.12
N ARG A 124 6.87 9.18 4.62
CA ARG A 124 7.21 7.86 5.19
C ARG A 124 8.72 7.80 5.30
N GLN A 125 9.23 7.75 6.52
CA GLN A 125 10.61 7.37 6.73
C GLN A 125 10.67 5.92 6.26
N VAL A 126 11.16 5.72 5.03
CA VAL A 126 11.44 4.39 4.54
C VAL A 126 12.50 3.86 5.48
N ALA A 127 12.11 2.96 6.40
CA ALA A 127 13.06 2.28 7.26
C ALA A 127 14.19 1.78 6.34
N SER A 128 15.43 2.13 6.67
CA SER A 128 16.55 1.84 5.78
C SER A 128 16.61 0.33 5.61
N LYS A 129 16.28 -0.19 4.42
CA LYS A 129 16.48 -1.61 4.08
C LYS A 129 17.96 -1.96 3.93
N VAL A 130 18.85 -1.18 4.53
CA VAL A 130 20.30 -1.41 4.52
C VAL A 130 20.54 -2.77 5.18
N GLY A 131 21.01 -3.73 4.40
CA GLY A 131 21.27 -5.11 4.83
C GLY A 131 20.17 -6.13 4.49
N GLN A 132 18.96 -5.72 4.06
CA GLN A 132 17.97 -6.67 3.56
C GLN A 132 18.14 -6.93 2.06
N ARG A 133 18.24 -8.20 1.66
CA ARG A 133 18.34 -8.59 0.25
C ARG A 133 17.11 -8.07 -0.51
N THR A 134 17.34 -7.23 -1.51
CA THR A 134 16.28 -6.71 -2.37
C THR A 134 16.21 -7.51 -3.66
N TYR A 135 15.06 -7.46 -4.34
CA TYR A 135 14.93 -8.02 -5.69
C TYR A 135 15.97 -7.40 -6.65
N SER A 136 16.30 -6.12 -6.48
CA SER A 136 17.37 -5.46 -7.25
C SER A 136 18.73 -6.12 -7.03
N ALA A 137 19.07 -6.47 -5.79
CA ALA A 137 20.32 -7.18 -5.47
C ALA A 137 20.35 -8.56 -6.16
N GLU A 138 19.25 -9.33 -6.09
CA GLU A 138 19.12 -10.62 -6.79
C GLU A 138 19.34 -10.47 -8.30
N MET A 139 18.80 -9.42 -8.92
CA MET A 139 18.95 -9.19 -10.36
C MET A 139 20.37 -8.77 -10.75
N TRP A 140 21.07 -8.00 -9.91
CA TRP A 140 22.47 -7.65 -10.13
C TRP A 140 23.41 -8.84 -9.93
N GLU A 141 23.14 -9.68 -8.93
CA GLU A 141 23.88 -10.93 -8.72
C GLU A 141 23.68 -11.90 -9.89
N LEU A 142 22.43 -12.09 -10.34
CA LEU A 142 22.12 -12.90 -11.52
C LEU A 142 22.82 -12.34 -12.76
N PHE A 143 22.75 -11.03 -12.99
CA PHE A 143 23.47 -10.38 -14.08
C PHE A 143 24.98 -10.67 -14.03
N ASN A 144 25.56 -10.65 -12.82
CA ASN A 144 26.98 -10.89 -12.66
C ASN A 144 27.38 -12.36 -12.82
N SER A 145 26.51 -13.31 -12.47
CA SER A 145 26.76 -14.75 -12.61
C SER A 145 26.50 -15.28 -14.01
N GLY A 146 25.63 -14.64 -14.79
CA GLY A 146 25.04 -15.24 -15.99
C GLY A 146 24.04 -16.35 -15.62
N ALA A 147 23.34 -16.89 -16.62
CA ALA A 147 22.43 -18.01 -16.42
C ALA A 147 23.10 -19.38 -16.57
N SER A 148 22.64 -20.35 -15.79
CA SER A 148 23.11 -21.74 -15.85
C SER A 148 22.35 -22.57 -16.89
N GLU A 149 22.94 -23.70 -17.28
CA GLU A 149 22.32 -24.67 -18.19
C GLU A 149 20.93 -25.10 -17.68
N GLY A 150 19.97 -25.23 -18.60
CA GLY A 150 18.56 -25.53 -18.30
C GLY A 150 17.70 -24.33 -17.85
N ARG A 151 18.28 -23.18 -17.51
CA ARG A 151 17.53 -21.98 -17.06
C ARG A 151 17.72 -20.73 -17.90
N ARG A 152 18.63 -20.78 -18.88
CA ARG A 152 19.06 -19.66 -19.72
C ARG A 152 17.93 -18.77 -20.23
N ASN A 153 16.91 -19.36 -20.86
CA ASN A 153 15.77 -18.61 -21.39
C ASN A 153 14.94 -17.93 -20.29
N ILE A 154 14.74 -18.61 -19.16
CA ILE A 154 13.96 -18.08 -18.02
C ILE A 154 14.71 -16.92 -17.38
N ASP A 155 15.99 -17.10 -17.09
CA ASP A 155 16.79 -16.12 -16.35
C ASP A 155 17.12 -14.90 -17.23
N THR A 156 17.37 -15.09 -18.53
CA THR A 156 17.51 -14.00 -19.51
C THR A 156 16.24 -13.16 -19.60
N ASN A 157 15.08 -13.82 -19.69
CA ASN A 157 13.79 -13.15 -19.74
C ASN A 157 13.52 -12.36 -18.43
N LYS A 158 13.88 -12.95 -17.29
CA LYS A 158 13.74 -12.33 -15.96
C LYS A 158 14.56 -11.04 -15.82
N VAL A 159 15.85 -11.04 -16.17
CA VAL A 159 16.69 -9.82 -16.08
C VAL A 159 16.23 -8.74 -17.06
N LEU A 160 15.81 -9.13 -18.27
CA LEU A 160 15.36 -8.18 -19.28
C LEU A 160 14.03 -7.51 -18.88
N HIS A 161 13.08 -8.26 -18.34
CA HIS A 161 11.85 -7.70 -17.77
C HIS A 161 12.14 -6.75 -16.60
N TYR A 162 13.10 -7.11 -15.75
CA TYR A 162 13.49 -6.26 -14.63
C TYR A 162 14.07 -4.92 -15.11
N TRP A 163 15.01 -4.92 -16.05
CA TRP A 163 15.60 -3.69 -16.60
C TRP A 163 14.55 -2.79 -17.25
N ARG A 164 13.63 -3.37 -18.03
CA ARG A 164 12.48 -2.63 -18.58
C ARG A 164 11.60 -2.03 -17.49
N LYS A 165 11.31 -2.78 -16.42
CA LYS A 165 10.46 -2.34 -15.30
C LYS A 165 11.06 -1.14 -14.56
N ILE A 166 12.38 -1.10 -14.40
CA ILE A 166 13.08 0.00 -13.71
C ILE A 166 13.46 1.16 -14.64
N GLY A 167 13.09 1.10 -15.92
CA GLY A 167 13.21 2.21 -16.86
C GLY A 167 14.57 2.34 -17.56
N ILE A 168 15.38 1.28 -17.62
CA ILE A 168 16.59 1.28 -18.45
C ILE A 168 16.18 1.40 -19.93
N THR A 169 16.89 2.23 -20.69
CA THR A 169 16.57 2.46 -22.11
C THR A 169 16.74 1.18 -22.93
N PRO A 170 16.00 1.02 -24.04
CA PRO A 170 16.16 -0.16 -24.90
C PRO A 170 17.59 -0.36 -25.40
N SER A 171 18.30 0.69 -25.82
CA SER A 171 19.70 0.54 -26.24
C SER A 171 20.59 -0.02 -25.12
N ALA A 172 20.50 0.55 -23.91
CA ALA A 172 21.26 0.06 -22.76
C ALA A 172 20.85 -1.35 -22.33
N CYS A 173 19.56 -1.71 -22.46
CA CYS A 173 19.10 -3.08 -22.20
C CYS A 173 19.73 -4.08 -23.17
N MET A 174 19.96 -3.71 -24.44
CA MET A 174 20.63 -4.58 -25.41
C MET A 174 22.09 -4.80 -25.05
N ASP A 175 22.82 -3.74 -24.68
CA ASP A 175 24.22 -3.83 -24.26
C ASP A 175 24.36 -4.71 -23.00
N LEU A 176 23.48 -4.52 -22.02
CA LEU A 176 23.43 -5.35 -20.81
C LEU A 176 23.06 -6.80 -21.12
N LEU A 177 22.13 -7.03 -22.05
CA LEU A 177 21.71 -8.37 -22.46
C LEU A 177 22.88 -9.14 -23.10
N GLN A 178 23.67 -8.49 -23.96
CA GLN A 178 24.88 -9.09 -24.53
C GLN A 178 25.92 -9.41 -23.44
N ALA A 179 26.16 -8.48 -22.51
CA ALA A 179 27.07 -8.70 -21.39
C ALA A 179 26.63 -9.86 -20.48
N PHE A 180 25.31 -10.03 -20.28
CA PHE A 180 24.74 -11.15 -19.55
C PHE A 180 24.90 -12.47 -20.30
N ASN A 181 24.65 -12.48 -21.62
CA ASN A 181 24.75 -13.68 -22.44
C ASN A 181 26.18 -14.20 -22.51
N ASN A 182 27.18 -13.31 -22.52
CA ASN A 182 28.60 -13.69 -22.49
C ASN A 182 29.01 -14.44 -21.20
N LYS A 183 28.23 -14.29 -20.13
CA LYS A 183 28.42 -14.99 -18.86
C LYS A 183 27.51 -16.22 -18.72
N THR A 184 26.56 -16.38 -19.64
CA THR A 184 25.57 -17.47 -19.63
C THR A 184 26.17 -18.72 -20.27
N SER A 185 25.98 -19.89 -19.65
CA SER A 185 26.59 -21.15 -20.11
C SER A 185 25.55 -22.25 -20.36
N PRO A 186 25.42 -22.78 -21.59
CA PRO A 186 26.00 -22.24 -22.84
C PRO A 186 25.33 -20.90 -23.23
N PRO A 187 25.98 -19.99 -23.97
CA PRO A 187 25.34 -18.75 -24.40
C PRO A 187 24.10 -19.04 -25.28
N LEU A 188 23.11 -18.15 -25.21
CA LEU A 188 21.97 -18.16 -26.13
C LEU A 188 22.43 -17.69 -27.52
N ASP A 189 21.83 -18.26 -28.55
CA ASP A 189 22.06 -17.80 -29.92
C ASP A 189 21.26 -16.52 -30.24
N ASP A 190 21.56 -15.88 -31.38
CA ASP A 190 20.91 -14.64 -31.81
C ASP A 190 19.40 -14.80 -32.00
N LYS A 191 18.91 -15.99 -32.38
CA LYS A 191 17.48 -16.24 -32.59
C LYS A 191 16.75 -16.33 -31.25
N GLU A 192 17.33 -17.01 -30.27
CA GLU A 192 16.82 -17.09 -28.90
C GLU A 192 16.77 -15.68 -28.27
N LEU A 193 17.86 -14.92 -28.35
CA LEU A 193 17.92 -13.55 -27.83
C LEU A 193 16.89 -12.63 -28.50
N THR A 194 16.78 -12.69 -29.84
CA THR A 194 15.80 -11.88 -30.59
C THR A 194 14.36 -12.23 -30.18
N THR A 195 14.07 -13.51 -29.95
CA THR A 195 12.74 -13.97 -29.53
C THR A 195 12.38 -13.42 -28.14
N ILE A 196 13.32 -13.49 -27.19
CA ILE A 196 13.13 -12.93 -25.85
C ILE A 196 12.97 -11.41 -25.91
N TRP A 197 13.81 -10.73 -26.70
CA TRP A 197 13.74 -9.29 -26.91
C TRP A 197 12.36 -8.83 -27.38
N LYS A 198 11.86 -9.44 -28.46
CA LYS A 198 10.53 -9.15 -29.02
C LYS A 198 9.41 -9.40 -28.02
N SER A 199 9.49 -10.48 -27.26
CA SER A 199 8.53 -10.82 -26.21
C SER A 199 8.47 -9.74 -25.12
N VAL A 200 9.61 -9.29 -24.61
CA VAL A 200 9.67 -8.32 -23.51
C VAL A 200 9.28 -6.91 -23.94
N PHE A 201 9.72 -6.47 -25.11
CA PHE A 201 9.44 -5.12 -25.62
C PHE A 201 8.19 -5.02 -26.49
N LYS A 202 7.46 -6.13 -26.69
CA LYS A 202 6.26 -6.22 -27.54
C LYS A 202 6.49 -5.65 -28.94
N MET A 203 7.67 -5.91 -29.50
CA MET A 203 8.00 -5.55 -30.88
C MET A 203 7.52 -6.69 -31.78
N VAL A 204 6.55 -6.40 -32.65
CA VAL A 204 6.07 -7.33 -33.69
C VAL A 204 7.15 -7.45 -34.77
#